data_AF-A0A7C5QX88-F1
#
_entry.id   AF-A0A7C5QX88-F1
#
_cell.length_a   1.000
_cell.length_b   1.000
_cell.length_c   1.000
_cell.angle_alpha   90.00
_cell.angle_beta   90.00
_cell.angle_gamma   90.00
#
_symmetry.space_group_name_H-M   'P 1'
#
loop_
_entity.id
_entity.type
_entity.pdbx_description
1 polymer ?
#
loop_
_entity_poly.entity_id
_entity_poly.type
_entity_poly.pdbx_seq_one_letter_code
_entity_poly.pdbx_strand_id
1 'polypeptide(L)'
;MSKELRQIPLVFSFAHPIVGKGFVAGVRIDGRALLEVEDVDGSHQTWITGITPVGIAACGGDRSVAFTEFRKMWLEAVIDIAYDSTSFDEFRSKCEEFHLSQVDHMTLLWKTAVDAIRRDHYRDEALRTGDADKNVSCEVVDLTTAAAADQNEVEVGPGVAA
;
A
#
# COMPACT_ATOMS: atom_id res chain seq x y z
N MET A 1 20.69 -26.99 -3.26
CA MET A 1 20.96 -25.56 -3.52
C MET A 1 19.70 -24.98 -4.11
N SER A 2 18.90 -24.29 -3.31
CA SER A 2 17.72 -23.56 -3.79
C SER A 2 18.20 -22.45 -4.72
N LYS A 3 17.66 -22.40 -5.94
CA LYS A 3 17.87 -21.29 -6.85
C LYS A 3 17.32 -20.05 -6.16
N GLU A 4 18.18 -19.15 -5.68
CA GLU A 4 17.75 -17.89 -5.09
C GLU A 4 16.98 -17.11 -6.16
N LEU A 5 15.68 -16.96 -5.96
CA LEU A 5 14.86 -16.07 -6.75
C LEU A 5 15.27 -14.64 -6.39
N ARG A 6 15.98 -13.99 -7.32
CA ARG A 6 16.42 -12.59 -7.18
C ARG A 6 15.25 -11.60 -7.12
N GLN A 7 14.07 -12.03 -7.56
CA GLN A 7 12.87 -11.21 -7.63
C GLN A 7 11.69 -11.96 -7.02
N ILE A 8 11.08 -11.37 -5.99
CA ILE A 8 9.92 -11.93 -5.29
C ILE A 8 8.74 -10.97 -5.52
N PRO A 9 7.67 -11.37 -6.24
CA PRO A 9 6.46 -10.59 -6.37
C PRO A 9 5.76 -10.52 -5.01
N LEU A 10 5.40 -9.31 -4.62
CA LEU A 10 4.66 -9.02 -3.40
C LEU A 10 3.26 -8.51 -3.74
N VAL A 11 2.33 -8.83 -2.84
CA VAL A 11 1.06 -8.13 -2.69
C VAL A 11 1.06 -7.46 -1.32
N PHE A 12 0.48 -6.27 -1.22
CA PHE A 12 0.45 -5.53 0.04
C PHE A 12 -0.89 -4.85 0.25
N SER A 13 -1.17 -4.53 1.51
CA SER A 13 -2.35 -3.79 1.94
C SER A 13 -1.93 -2.71 2.92
N PHE A 14 -2.24 -1.46 2.63
CA PHE A 14 -2.00 -0.33 3.53
C PHE A 14 -3.30 0.38 3.86
N ALA A 15 -3.38 0.91 5.07
CA ALA A 15 -4.46 1.77 5.50
C ALA A 15 -3.92 2.89 6.39
N HIS A 16 -4.39 4.11 6.18
CA HIS A 16 -4.01 5.26 7.00
C HIS A 16 -5.07 6.37 6.96
N PRO A 17 -5.35 7.03 8.10
CA PRO A 17 -6.10 8.29 8.09
C PRO A 17 -5.20 9.43 7.60
N ILE A 18 -5.76 10.31 6.77
CA ILE A 18 -5.08 11.45 6.16
C ILE A 18 -5.87 12.72 6.48
N VAL A 19 -5.16 13.74 6.97
CA VAL A 19 -5.75 15.05 7.24
C VAL A 19 -5.41 15.95 6.05
N GLY A 20 -6.44 16.41 5.35
CA GLY A 20 -6.31 17.35 4.24
C GLY A 20 -6.84 18.74 4.58
N LYS A 21 -6.98 19.58 3.55
CA LYS A 21 -7.53 20.93 3.68
C LYS A 21 -9.05 20.88 3.87
N GLY A 22 -9.48 20.84 5.13
CA GLY A 22 -10.90 20.86 5.49
C GLY A 22 -11.61 19.50 5.42
N PHE A 23 -10.85 18.40 5.37
CA PHE A 23 -11.38 17.04 5.43
C PHE A 23 -10.43 16.10 6.19
N VAL A 24 -10.99 15.02 6.72
CA VAL A 24 -10.26 13.85 7.21
C VAL A 24 -10.70 12.66 6.35
N ALA A 25 -9.76 11.97 5.74
CA ALA A 25 -10.05 10.82 4.88
C ALA A 25 -9.41 9.54 5.44
N GLY A 26 -10.10 8.42 5.32
CA GLY A 26 -9.52 7.09 5.49
C GLY A 26 -9.09 6.57 4.13
N VAL A 27 -7.81 6.27 3.96
CA VAL A 27 -7.29 5.68 2.72
C VAL A 27 -6.92 4.24 2.97
N ARG A 28 -7.42 3.32 2.14
CA ARG A 28 -7.03 1.91 2.11
C ARG A 28 -6.64 1.52 0.69
N ILE A 29 -5.47 0.91 0.53
CA ILE A 29 -5.04 0.37 -0.75
C ILE A 29 -4.62 -1.10 -0.64
N ASP A 30 -4.92 -1.87 -1.68
CA ASP A 30 -4.38 -3.19 -1.94
C ASP A 30 -3.56 -3.11 -3.24
N GLY A 31 -2.25 -3.34 -3.18
CA GLY A 31 -1.32 -3.09 -4.27
C GLY A 31 -0.37 -4.24 -4.57
N ARG A 32 0.48 -4.03 -5.58
CA ARG A 32 1.51 -4.97 -6.04
C ARG A 32 2.89 -4.33 -5.99
N ALA A 33 3.89 -5.10 -5.58
CA ALA A 33 5.28 -4.66 -5.54
C ALA A 33 6.22 -5.80 -5.97
N LEU A 34 7.47 -5.48 -6.25
CA LEU A 34 8.54 -6.43 -6.51
C LEU A 34 9.64 -6.24 -5.47
N LEU A 35 10.06 -7.32 -4.82
CA LEU A 35 11.20 -7.33 -3.92
C LEU A 35 12.42 -7.88 -4.64
N GLU A 36 13.53 -7.16 -4.55
CA GLU A 36 14.79 -7.50 -5.20
C GLU A 36 15.92 -7.43 -4.18
N VAL A 37 16.87 -8.36 -4.25
CA VAL A 37 18.08 -8.34 -3.41
C VAL A 37 19.28 -8.14 -4.31
N GLU A 38 20.03 -7.08 -4.06
CA GLU A 38 21.18 -6.65 -4.84
C GLU A 38 22.41 -6.50 -3.95
N ASP A 39 23.59 -6.80 -4.50
CA ASP A 39 24.87 -6.52 -3.86
C ASP A 39 25.39 -5.16 -4.33
N VAL A 40 25.44 -4.18 -3.43
CA VAL A 40 25.94 -2.82 -3.70
C VAL A 40 27.12 -2.55 -2.78
N ASP A 41 28.30 -2.28 -3.36
CA ASP A 41 29.54 -1.95 -2.64
C ASP A 41 29.91 -2.93 -1.51
N GLY A 42 29.63 -4.23 -1.74
CA GLY A 42 29.90 -5.29 -0.77
C GLY A 42 28.86 -5.41 0.35
N SER A 43 27.72 -4.74 0.22
CA SER A 43 26.57 -4.84 1.13
C SER A 43 25.32 -5.32 0.41
N HIS A 44 24.56 -6.22 1.05
CA HIS A 44 23.25 -6.64 0.54
C HIS A 44 22.24 -5.51 0.76
N GLN A 45 21.62 -5.05 -0.32
CA GLN A 45 20.50 -4.12 -0.31
C GLN A 45 19.24 -4.86 -0.73
N THR A 46 18.18 -4.70 0.05
CA THR A 46 16.85 -5.15 -0.35
C THR A 46 16.07 -3.96 -0.87
N TRP A 47 15.58 -4.06 -2.10
CA TRP A 47 14.72 -3.09 -2.74
C TRP A 47 13.28 -3.60 -2.76
N ILE A 48 12.32 -2.69 -2.59
CA ILE A 48 10.92 -2.92 -2.87
C ILE A 48 10.44 -1.82 -3.82
N THR A 49 9.94 -2.23 -4.98
CA THR A 49 9.50 -1.35 -6.05
C THR A 49 8.01 -1.54 -6.29
N GLY A 50 7.24 -0.44 -6.27
CA GLY A 50 5.81 -0.43 -6.55
C GLY A 50 5.52 -0.73 -8.02
N ILE A 51 4.61 -1.68 -8.24
CA ILE A 51 4.09 -2.05 -9.56
C ILE A 51 2.70 -1.45 -9.75
N THR A 52 1.90 -1.43 -8.69
CA THR A 52 0.60 -0.77 -8.65
C THR A 52 0.31 -0.33 -7.21
N PRO A 53 0.39 0.98 -6.91
CA PRO A 53 0.84 2.06 -7.80
C PRO A 53 2.33 1.96 -8.20
N VAL A 54 2.70 2.62 -9.30
CA VAL A 54 4.11 2.90 -9.64
C VAL A 54 4.57 4.20 -8.97
N GLY A 55 5.86 4.52 -9.09
CA GLY A 55 6.43 5.77 -8.56
C GLY A 55 6.83 5.74 -7.09
N ILE A 56 6.73 4.57 -6.45
CA ILE A 56 7.27 4.33 -5.09
C ILE A 56 8.32 3.23 -5.16
N ALA A 57 9.50 3.51 -4.62
CA ALA A 57 10.57 2.53 -4.46
C ALA A 57 11.37 2.89 -3.21
N ALA A 58 11.77 1.88 -2.46
CA ALA A 58 12.58 2.08 -1.27
C ALA A 58 13.54 0.90 -1.07
N CYS A 59 14.64 1.15 -0.35
CA CYS A 59 15.61 0.13 0.00
C CYS A 59 15.89 0.07 1.50
N GLY A 60 16.54 -1.01 1.92
CA GLY A 60 17.03 -1.20 3.26
C GLY A 60 18.09 -2.29 3.33
N GLY A 61 18.84 -2.34 4.44
CA GLY A 61 19.83 -3.40 4.69
C GLY A 61 19.21 -4.80 4.83
N ASP A 62 17.89 -4.86 5.03
CA ASP A 62 17.12 -6.09 5.00
C ASP A 62 15.68 -5.81 4.53
N ARG A 63 14.90 -6.89 4.39
CA ARG A 63 13.50 -6.86 3.93
C ARG A 63 12.56 -6.08 4.85
N SER A 64 12.77 -6.12 6.16
CA SER A 64 11.95 -5.41 7.14
C SER A 64 12.18 -3.90 7.05
N VAL A 65 13.44 -3.49 6.92
CA VAL A 65 13.82 -2.09 6.71
C VAL A 65 13.24 -1.60 5.38
N ALA A 66 13.46 -2.34 4.29
CA ALA A 66 12.95 -1.98 2.98
C ALA A 66 11.41 -1.83 2.96
N PHE A 67 10.68 -2.72 3.62
CA PHE A 67 9.22 -2.64 3.73
C PHE A 67 8.75 -1.43 4.56
N THR A 68 9.48 -1.10 5.63
CA THR A 68 9.18 0.07 6.45
C THR A 68 9.35 1.35 5.64
N GLU A 69 10.47 1.49 4.92
CA GLU A 69 10.72 2.65 4.06
C GLU A 69 9.75 2.70 2.87
N PHE A 70 9.40 1.56 2.29
CA PHE A 70 8.40 1.49 1.21
C PHE A 70 7.02 1.98 1.66
N ARG A 71 6.58 1.60 2.88
CA ARG A 71 5.33 2.09 3.46
C ARG A 71 5.38 3.60 3.73
N LYS A 72 6.53 4.13 4.15
CA LYS A 72 6.71 5.58 4.34
C LYS A 72 6.58 6.33 3.02
N MET A 73 7.25 5.86 1.96
CA MET A 73 7.14 6.45 0.61
C MET A 73 5.70 6.50 0.11
N TRP A 74 4.92 5.42 0.34
CA TRP A 74 3.48 5.44 0.03
C TRP A 74 2.73 6.52 0.83
N LEU A 75 2.98 6.59 2.14
CA LEU A 75 2.30 7.55 3.00
C LEU A 75 2.64 8.99 2.61
N GLU A 76 3.91 9.28 2.32
CA GLU A 76 4.37 10.59 1.84
C GLU A 76 3.67 10.97 0.54
N ALA A 77 3.60 10.06 -0.44
CA ALA A 77 2.88 10.32 -1.69
C ALA A 77 1.39 10.66 -1.47
N VAL A 78 0.72 9.96 -0.56
CA VAL A 78 -0.69 10.24 -0.23
C VAL A 78 -0.84 11.57 0.51
N ILE A 79 0.09 11.92 1.39
CA ILE A 79 0.12 13.21 2.08
C ILE A 79 0.33 14.35 1.08
N ASP A 80 1.22 14.19 0.11
CA ASP A 80 1.46 15.19 -0.94
C ASP A 80 0.20 15.40 -1.79
N ILE A 81 -0.49 14.32 -2.17
CA ILE A 81 -1.79 14.39 -2.86
C ILE A 81 -2.83 15.15 -2.01
N ALA A 82 -2.88 14.91 -0.70
CA ALA A 82 -3.77 15.64 0.20
C ALA A 82 -3.42 17.12 0.32
N TYR A 83 -2.13 17.45 0.36
CA TYR A 83 -1.64 18.82 0.40
C TYR A 83 -2.02 19.58 -0.87
N ASP A 84 -1.94 18.93 -2.03
CA ASP A 84 -2.27 19.50 -3.34
C ASP A 84 -3.77 19.50 -3.66
N SER A 85 -4.61 18.92 -2.80
CA SER A 85 -6.05 18.85 -3.00
C SER A 85 -6.79 19.91 -2.18
N THR A 86 -7.80 20.51 -2.79
CA THR A 86 -8.61 21.57 -2.18
C THR A 86 -9.91 21.05 -1.55
N SER A 87 -10.26 19.80 -1.82
CA SER A 87 -11.47 19.14 -1.32
C SER A 87 -11.27 17.63 -1.19
N PHE A 88 -12.17 16.97 -0.47
CA PHE A 88 -12.18 15.50 -0.36
C PHE A 88 -12.34 14.82 -1.73
N ASP A 89 -13.24 15.32 -2.58
CA ASP A 89 -13.51 14.71 -3.89
C ASP A 89 -12.29 14.78 -4.82
N GLU A 90 -11.57 15.91 -4.82
CA GLU A 90 -10.32 16.07 -5.56
C GLU A 90 -9.24 15.11 -5.03
N PHE A 91 -9.09 15.03 -3.70
CA PHE A 91 -8.16 14.12 -3.05
C PHE A 91 -8.45 12.66 -3.42
N ARG A 92 -9.71 12.24 -3.33
CA ARG A 92 -10.16 10.91 -3.71
C ARG A 92 -9.82 10.60 -5.16
N SER A 93 -10.17 11.49 -6.09
CA SER A 93 -9.88 11.29 -7.53
C SER A 93 -8.38 11.10 -7.76
N LYS A 94 -7.53 11.94 -7.17
CA LYS A 94 -6.07 11.84 -7.32
C LYS A 94 -5.50 10.58 -6.68
N CYS A 95 -6.04 10.12 -5.54
CA CYS A 95 -5.65 8.85 -4.94
C CYS A 95 -6.02 7.65 -5.82
N GLU A 96 -7.19 7.67 -6.45
CA GLU A 96 -7.62 6.64 -7.40
C GLU A 96 -6.73 6.65 -8.66
N GLU A 97 -6.39 7.83 -9.21
CA GLU A 97 -5.45 7.98 -10.32
C GLU A 97 -4.04 7.49 -9.99
N PHE A 98 -3.50 7.90 -8.83
CA PHE A 98 -2.21 7.43 -8.34
C PHE A 98 -2.22 5.91 -8.20
N HIS A 99 -3.26 5.32 -7.60
CA HIS A 99 -3.38 3.87 -7.45
C HIS A 99 -3.42 3.11 -8.77
N LEU A 100 -4.10 3.66 -9.78
CA LEU A 100 -4.18 3.08 -11.12
C LEU A 100 -2.91 3.30 -11.96
N SER A 101 -1.93 4.05 -11.46
CA SER A 101 -0.67 4.25 -12.15
C SER A 101 0.07 2.92 -12.35
N GLN A 102 0.40 2.62 -13.60
CA GLN A 102 1.08 1.39 -14.02
C GLN A 102 2.01 1.68 -15.20
N VAL A 103 3.07 0.87 -15.32
CA VAL A 103 3.96 0.86 -16.48
C VAL A 103 4.03 -0.58 -17.00
N ASP A 104 3.83 -0.76 -18.31
CA ASP A 104 3.72 -2.09 -18.95
C ASP A 104 4.91 -2.99 -18.64
N HIS A 105 6.13 -2.45 -18.74
CA HIS A 105 7.35 -3.19 -18.44
C HIS A 105 7.38 -3.70 -16.99
N MET A 106 7.02 -2.86 -16.01
CA MET A 106 6.98 -3.24 -14.60
C MET A 106 5.90 -4.31 -14.34
N THR A 107 4.75 -4.17 -14.99
CA THR A 107 3.68 -5.17 -14.93
C THR A 107 4.12 -6.53 -15.49
N LEU A 108 4.88 -6.52 -16.59
CA LEU A 108 5.45 -7.72 -17.18
C LEU A 108 6.51 -8.37 -16.28
N LEU A 109 7.39 -7.58 -15.67
CA LEU A 109 8.38 -8.08 -14.70
C LEU A 109 7.68 -8.79 -13.53
N TRP A 110 6.66 -8.16 -12.96
CA TRP A 110 5.91 -8.74 -11.85
C TRP A 110 5.21 -10.05 -12.25
N LYS A 111 4.56 -10.10 -13.41
CA LYS A 111 3.94 -11.34 -13.94
C LYS A 111 4.96 -12.44 -14.14
N THR A 112 6.12 -12.11 -14.70
CA THR A 112 7.22 -13.07 -14.92
C THR A 112 7.72 -13.65 -13.59
N ALA A 113 7.84 -12.82 -12.56
CA ALA A 113 8.22 -13.26 -11.22
C ALA A 113 7.16 -14.17 -10.58
N VAL A 114 5.86 -13.86 -10.77
CA VAL A 114 4.75 -14.73 -10.32
C VAL A 114 4.80 -16.09 -11.00
N ASP A 115 4.98 -16.13 -12.32
CA ASP A 115 5.07 -17.38 -13.08
C ASP A 115 6.29 -18.21 -12.65
N ALA A 116 7.41 -17.55 -12.32
CA ALA A 116 8.59 -18.23 -11.80
C ALA A 116 8.33 -18.87 -10.43
N ILE A 117 7.70 -18.15 -9.48
CA ILE A 117 7.34 -18.72 -8.17
C ILE A 117 6.36 -19.88 -8.32
N ARG A 118 5.34 -19.74 -9.16
CA ARG A 118 4.33 -20.78 -9.39
C ARG A 118 4.95 -22.05 -9.97
N ARG A 119 5.81 -21.91 -10.98
CA ARG A 119 6.51 -23.03 -11.64
C ARG A 119 7.49 -23.73 -10.70
N ASP A 120 8.26 -22.95 -9.94
CA ASP A 120 9.33 -23.48 -9.11
C ASP A 120 8.82 -23.89 -7.71
N HIS A 121 7.52 -23.72 -7.45
CA HIS A 121 6.86 -23.93 -6.15
C HIS A 121 7.61 -23.27 -4.99
N TYR A 122 8.22 -22.12 -5.26
CA TYR A 122 9.04 -21.41 -4.30
C TYR A 122 8.18 -20.92 -3.13
N ARG A 123 8.71 -21.09 -1.92
CA ARG A 123 8.10 -20.59 -0.69
C ARG A 123 9.16 -19.97 0.20
N ASP A 124 8.88 -18.76 0.65
CA ASP A 124 9.68 -18.07 1.64
C ASP A 124 8.97 -18.16 2.99
N GLU A 125 9.58 -18.80 3.99
CA GLU A 125 8.96 -18.99 5.31
C GLU A 125 8.84 -17.68 6.10
N ALA A 126 9.63 -16.66 5.76
CA ALA A 126 9.56 -15.35 6.40
C ALA A 126 8.43 -14.48 5.83
N LEU A 127 7.81 -14.87 4.71
CA LEU A 127 6.75 -14.11 4.06
C LEU A 127 5.40 -14.84 4.16
N ARG A 128 4.34 -14.05 4.35
CA ARG A 128 2.98 -14.57 4.22
C ARG A 128 2.66 -14.81 2.76
N THR A 129 2.03 -15.94 2.46
CA THR A 129 1.50 -16.22 1.13
C THR A 129 0.27 -15.34 0.87
N GLY A 130 0.26 -14.66 -0.27
CA GLY A 130 -0.88 -13.90 -0.76
C GLY A 130 -1.34 -14.42 -2.12
N ASP A 131 -2.59 -14.11 -2.48
CA ASP A 131 -3.13 -14.41 -3.80
C ASP A 131 -2.67 -13.35 -4.81
N ALA A 132 -1.86 -13.76 -5.77
CA ALA A 132 -1.35 -12.89 -6.84
C ALA A 132 -2.48 -12.41 -7.79
N ASP A 133 -3.55 -13.19 -7.93
CA ASP A 133 -4.67 -12.86 -8.82
C ASP A 133 -5.70 -11.96 -8.15
N LYS A 134 -5.55 -11.68 -6.84
CA LYS A 134 -6.38 -10.71 -6.13
C LYS A 134 -6.30 -9.36 -6.84
N ASN A 135 -7.47 -8.75 -7.03
CA ASN A 135 -7.58 -7.40 -7.58
C ASN A 135 -6.92 -6.39 -6.65
N VAL A 136 -6.20 -5.46 -7.25
CA VAL A 136 -5.76 -4.23 -6.58
C VAL A 136 -6.97 -3.32 -6.36
N SER A 137 -7.00 -2.57 -5.28
CA SER A 137 -8.11 -1.67 -4.96
C SER A 137 -7.64 -0.44 -4.21
N CYS A 138 -8.33 0.68 -4.41
CA CYS A 138 -8.17 1.89 -3.62
C CYS A 138 -9.54 2.29 -3.10
N GLU A 139 -9.63 2.49 -1.80
CA GLU A 139 -10.82 2.96 -1.11
C GLU A 139 -10.46 4.23 -0.34
N VAL A 140 -11.18 5.31 -0.61
CA VAL A 140 -11.04 6.58 0.07
C VAL A 140 -12.39 6.97 0.64
N VAL A 141 -12.49 7.05 1.96
CA VAL A 141 -13.73 7.37 2.67
C VAL A 141 -13.59 8.68 3.42
N ASP A 142 -14.64 9.50 3.43
CA ASP A 142 -14.68 10.73 4.23
C ASP A 142 -15.00 10.36 5.69
N LEU A 143 -14.05 10.63 6.58
CA LEU A 143 -14.18 10.40 8.02
C LEU A 143 -14.71 11.65 8.76
N THR A 144 -14.77 12.80 8.08
CA THR A 144 -15.26 14.06 8.65
C THR A 144 -16.73 13.95 9.03
N THR A 145 -17.53 13.31 8.16
CA THR A 145 -18.97 13.11 8.34
C THR A 145 -19.30 11.92 9.27
N ALA A 146 -18.44 10.89 9.31
CA ALA A 146 -18.59 9.76 10.22
C ALA A 146 -18.46 10.18 11.69
N ALA A 147 -17.58 11.14 12.01
CA ALA A 147 -17.44 11.69 13.36
C ALA A 147 -18.63 12.59 13.78
N ALA A 148 -19.31 13.21 12.81
CA ALA A 148 -20.47 14.07 13.09
C ALA A 148 -21.75 13.27 13.41
N ALA A 149 -21.86 12.02 12.96
CA ALA A 149 -22.99 11.15 13.27
C ALA A 149 -22.98 10.64 14.72
N ASP A 150 -21.79 10.51 15.32
CA ASP A 150 -21.61 9.95 16.68
C ASP A 150 -21.83 10.98 17.80
N GLN A 151 -21.94 12.27 17.47
CA GLN A 151 -22.21 13.36 18.44
C GLN A 151 -23.70 13.74 18.55
N ASN A 152 -24.59 13.04 17.82
CA ASN A 152 -26.03 13.31 17.85
C ASN A 152 -26.83 12.39 18.79
N GLU A 153 -26.19 11.43 19.48
CA GLU A 153 -26.78 10.80 20.66
C GLU A 153 -26.48 11.66 21.89
N VAL A 154 -27.24 12.74 22.04
CA VAL A 154 -27.49 13.33 23.35
C VAL A 154 -28.34 12.31 24.10
N GLU A 155 -27.70 11.43 24.89
CA GLU A 155 -28.38 10.63 25.91
C GLU A 155 -28.99 11.60 26.94
N VAL A 156 -30.22 12.01 26.68
CA VAL A 156 -31.10 12.62 27.66
C VAL A 156 -31.46 11.49 28.63
N GLY A 157 -30.76 11.39 29.76
CA GLY A 157 -31.31 10.66 30.92
C GLY A 157 -32.69 11.23 31.30
N PRO A 158 -33.56 10.54 32.06
CA PRO A 158 -33.28 9.42 32.96
C PRO A 158 -34.25 8.23 32.81
N GLY A 159 -34.03 7.15 33.56
CA GLY A 159 -35.11 6.17 33.82
C GLY A 159 -34.67 4.85 34.42
N VAL A 160 -34.88 4.70 35.73
CA VAL A 160 -34.99 3.39 36.38
C VAL A 160 -36.42 2.88 36.17
N ALA A 161 -36.59 1.61 35.76
CA ALA A 161 -37.80 0.87 36.04
C ALA A 161 -37.53 -0.66 36.07
N ALA A 162 -37.65 -1.20 37.29
CA ALA A 162 -37.97 -2.57 37.72
C ALA A 162 -37.35 -3.77 36.98
#